data_AF-A0A2N1KNY3-F1
#
_entry.id   AF-A0A2N1KNY3-F1
#
_cell.length_a   1.000
_cell.length_b   1.000
_cell.length_c   1.000
_cell.angle_alpha   90.00
_cell.angle_beta   90.00
_cell.angle_gamma   90.00
#
_symmetry.space_group_name_H-M   'P 1'
#
loop_
_entity.id
_entity.type
_entity.pdbx_description
1 polymer ?
#
loop_
_entity_poly.entity_id
_entity_poly.type
_entity_poly.pdbx_seq_one_letter_code
_entity_poly.pdbx_strand_id
1 'polypeptide(L)'
;MESTLNTELLAGMVKSKRGAKGLRTIAEEIGGVSAPTLSRIEQGKIPDVDTFIKICKWLDTSTDTFILNSADGSISNKDIVVAHLRADRELATDTVNMLIKMIDLAYATK
;
A
#
# COMPACT_ATOMS: atom_id res chain seq x y z
N MET A 1 4.47 -3.62 -23.35
CA MET A 1 3.98 -3.97 -22.00
C MET A 1 4.91 -3.28 -21.02
N GLU A 2 4.58 -2.06 -20.61
CA GLU A 2 5.31 -1.39 -19.55
C GLU A 2 4.52 -1.59 -18.26
N SER A 3 4.93 -2.57 -17.47
CA SER A 3 4.47 -2.73 -16.10
C SER A 3 4.98 -1.52 -15.31
N THR A 4 4.10 -0.56 -15.02
CA THR A 4 4.47 0.64 -14.27
C THR A 4 4.37 0.36 -12.78
N LEU A 5 5.43 0.69 -12.04
CA LEU A 5 5.46 0.57 -10.59
C LEU A 5 4.61 1.69 -9.97
N ASN A 6 3.66 1.33 -9.11
CA ASN A 6 2.88 2.27 -8.31
C ASN A 6 3.74 2.81 -7.15
N THR A 7 4.51 3.85 -7.43
CA THR A 7 5.40 4.47 -6.44
C THR A 7 4.66 5.23 -5.35
N GLU A 8 3.45 5.73 -5.61
CA GLU A 8 2.62 6.40 -4.61
C GLU A 8 2.14 5.42 -3.53
N LEU A 9 1.66 4.25 -3.94
CA LEU A 9 1.23 3.19 -3.02
C LEU A 9 2.40 2.68 -2.19
N LEU A 10 3.56 2.48 -2.83
CA LEU A 10 4.80 2.11 -2.13
C LEU A 10 5.21 3.17 -1.10
N ALA A 11 5.23 4.45 -1.49
CA ALA A 11 5.56 5.55 -0.59
C ALA A 11 4.59 5.65 0.60
N GLY A 12 3.29 5.46 0.35
CA GLY A 12 2.25 5.46 1.38
C GLY A 12 2.42 4.33 2.38
N MET A 13 2.65 3.10 1.91
CA MET A 13 2.88 1.94 2.78
C MET A 13 4.16 2.07 3.59
N VAL A 14 5.25 2.57 3.00
CA VAL A 14 6.50 2.83 3.73
C VAL A 14 6.29 3.87 4.84
N LYS A 15 5.62 4.99 4.54
CA LYS A 15 5.29 6.01 5.55
C LYS A 15 4.41 5.45 6.66
N SER A 16 3.40 4.65 6.32
CA SER A 16 2.48 4.04 7.27
C SER A 16 3.21 3.08 8.22
N LYS A 17 4.02 2.16 7.69
CA LYS A 17 4.79 1.20 8.51
C LYS A 17 5.90 1.88 9.31
N ARG A 18 6.51 2.95 8.78
CA ARG A 18 7.52 3.75 9.50
C ARG A 18 6.92 4.50 10.69
N GLY A 19 5.73 5.07 10.54
CA GLY A 19 5.11 5.93 11.54
C GLY A 19 6.05 7.06 11.98
N ALA A 20 6.35 7.12 13.28
CA ALA A 20 7.24 8.14 13.86
C ALA A 20 8.74 7.79 13.79
N LYS A 21 9.12 6.60 13.31
CA LYS A 21 10.53 6.19 13.22
C LYS A 21 11.27 7.06 12.20
N GLY A 22 12.53 7.36 12.49
CA GLY A 22 13.40 8.13 11.59
C GLY A 22 13.83 7.32 10.36
N LEU A 23 14.06 8.01 9.24
CA LEU A 23 14.49 7.39 7.98
C LEU A 23 15.79 6.59 8.09
N ARG A 24 16.70 7.00 8.99
CA ARG A 24 17.94 6.26 9.28
C ARG A 24 17.68 4.91 9.92
N THR A 25 16.81 4.86 10.92
CA THR A 25 16.44 3.62 11.60
C THR A 25 15.77 2.65 10.61
N ILE A 26 14.87 3.15 9.76
CA ILE A 26 14.23 2.31 8.75
C ILE A 26 15.22 1.82 7.69
N ALA A 27 16.17 2.66 7.28
CA ALA A 27 17.24 2.26 6.37
C ALA A 27 18.08 1.09 6.93
N GLU A 28 18.37 1.13 8.23
CA GLU A 28 19.07 0.05 8.94
C GLU A 28 18.20 -1.20 9.08
N GLU A 29 16.90 -1.05 9.40
CA GLU A 29 15.95 -2.18 9.48
C GLU A 29 15.77 -2.90 8.14
N ILE A 30 15.69 -2.16 7.03
CA ILE A 30 15.55 -2.74 5.69
C ILE A 30 16.86 -3.40 5.24
N GLY A 31 18.00 -2.81 5.61
CA GLY A 31 19.33 -3.29 5.24
C GLY A 31 19.69 -3.00 3.79
N GLY A 32 20.84 -2.34 3.58
CA GLY A 32 21.34 -2.04 2.24
C GLY A 32 20.53 -0.99 1.45
N VAL A 33 19.75 -0.16 2.15
CA VAL A 33 19.09 1.03 1.60
C VAL A 33 19.53 2.25 2.41
N SER A 34 19.89 3.35 1.75
CA SER A 34 20.31 4.58 2.44
C SER A 34 19.12 5.47 2.83
N ALA A 35 19.22 6.24 3.90
CA ALA A 35 18.18 7.20 4.30
C ALA A 35 17.82 8.21 3.17
N PRO A 36 18.78 8.74 2.37
CA PRO A 36 18.46 9.52 1.18
C PRO A 36 17.70 8.75 0.10
N THR A 37 17.93 7.44 -0.06
CA THR A 37 17.16 6.59 -0.96
C THR A 37 15.72 6.45 -0.47
N LEU A 38 15.51 6.17 0.82
CA LEU A 38 14.17 6.11 1.41
C LEU A 38 13.41 7.42 1.28
N SER A 39 14.08 8.56 1.50
CA SER A 39 13.46 9.88 1.33
C SER A 39 12.96 10.09 -0.10
N ARG A 40 13.76 9.70 -1.11
CA ARG A 40 13.35 9.76 -2.52
C ARG A 40 12.16 8.85 -2.83
N ILE A 41 12.12 7.67 -2.22
CA ILE A 41 11.00 6.72 -2.38
C ILE A 41 9.73 7.28 -1.74
N GLU A 42 9.83 7.89 -0.56
CA GLU A 42 8.72 8.58 0.10
C GLU A 42 8.19 9.81 -0.69
N GLN A 43 8.99 10.34 -1.60
CA GLN A 43 8.64 11.39 -2.56
C GLN A 43 8.10 10.83 -3.89
N GLY A 44 7.94 9.51 -4.02
CA GLY A 44 7.40 8.86 -5.20
C GLY A 44 8.42 8.56 -6.30
N LYS A 45 9.73 8.67 -6.03
CA LYS A 45 10.76 8.29 -6.99
C LYS A 45 10.86 6.78 -7.12
N ILE A 46 11.02 6.30 -8.35
CA ILE A 46 11.15 4.88 -8.67
C ILE A 46 12.46 4.33 -8.05
N PRO A 47 12.39 3.34 -7.14
CA PRO A 47 13.55 2.62 -6.65
C PRO A 47 14.13 1.68 -7.71
N ASP A 48 15.40 1.32 -7.56
CA ASP A 48 15.99 0.18 -8.26
C ASP A 48 15.37 -1.14 -7.80
N VAL A 49 15.53 -2.19 -8.60
CA VAL A 49 14.90 -3.51 -8.37
C VAL A 49 15.34 -4.11 -7.02
N ASP A 50 16.61 -3.98 -6.65
CA ASP A 50 17.14 -4.53 -5.40
C ASP A 50 16.54 -3.80 -4.18
N THR A 51 16.53 -2.46 -4.21
CA THR A 51 15.86 -1.65 -3.18
C THR A 51 14.37 -1.97 -3.09
N PHE A 52 13.68 -2.14 -4.22
CA PHE A 52 12.25 -2.47 -4.23
C PHE A 52 11.95 -3.82 -3.56
N ILE A 53 12.71 -4.86 -3.88
CA ILE A 53 12.54 -6.19 -3.28
C ILE A 53 12.77 -6.14 -1.76
N LYS A 54 13.80 -5.41 -1.32
CA LYS A 54 14.10 -5.24 0.12
C LYS A 54 12.96 -4.53 0.85
N ILE A 55 12.41 -3.49 0.25
CA ILE A 55 11.25 -2.77 0.82
C ILE A 55 10.03 -3.68 0.87
N CYS A 56 9.74 -4.44 -0.18
CA CYS A 56 8.61 -5.39 -0.19
C CYS A 56 8.74 -6.43 0.93
N LYS A 57 9.95 -7.00 1.10
CA LYS A 57 10.25 -7.92 2.20
C LYS A 57 10.08 -7.26 3.57
N TRP A 58 10.55 -6.02 3.72
CA TRP A 58 10.37 -5.28 4.97
C TRP A 58 8.91 -4.93 5.22
N LEU A 59 8.12 -4.64 4.19
CA LEU A 59 6.68 -4.38 4.27
C LEU A 59 5.86 -5.65 4.52
N ASP A 60 6.41 -6.84 4.24
CA ASP A 60 5.72 -8.13 4.22
C ASP A 60 4.58 -8.14 3.19
N THR A 61 4.86 -7.64 1.99
CA THR A 61 3.88 -7.49 0.90
C THR A 61 4.46 -8.00 -0.41
N SER A 62 3.63 -8.61 -1.27
CA SER A 62 4.08 -9.11 -2.58
C SER A 62 4.46 -7.96 -3.51
N THR A 63 5.43 -8.21 -4.39
CA THR A 63 5.81 -7.26 -5.45
C THR A 63 4.65 -6.95 -6.38
N ASP A 64 3.77 -7.92 -6.62
CA ASP A 64 2.59 -7.78 -7.48
C ASP A 64 1.62 -6.70 -7.00
N THR A 65 1.58 -6.43 -5.69
CA THR A 65 0.74 -5.38 -5.10
C THR A 65 1.10 -3.99 -5.62
N PHE A 66 2.36 -3.78 -6.02
CA PHE A 66 2.84 -2.50 -6.52
C PHE A 66 2.97 -2.46 -8.05
N ILE A 67 2.83 -3.59 -8.74
CA ILE A 67 2.95 -3.64 -10.20
C ILE A 67 1.56 -3.37 -10.82
N LEU A 68 1.41 -2.28 -11.54
CA LEU A 68 0.19 -2.00 -12.30
C LEU A 68 0.17 -2.91 -13.53
N ASN A 69 -0.52 -4.04 -13.42
CA ASN A 69 -0.87 -4.83 -14.59
C ASN A 69 -1.98 -4.10 -15.36
N SER A 70 -1.69 -3.67 -16.59
CA SER A 70 -2.63 -2.95 -17.47
C SER A 70 -3.81 -3.83 -17.96
N ALA A 71 -4.13 -4.95 -17.30
CA ALA A 71 -5.04 -5.97 -17.80
C ALA A 71 -6.24 -6.27 -16.88
N ASP A 72 -6.41 -5.62 -15.74
CA ASP A 72 -7.68 -5.72 -15.01
C ASP A 72 -8.03 -4.38 -14.37
N GLY A 73 -9.29 -3.96 -14.54
CA GLY A 73 -9.80 -2.70 -14.03
C GLY A 73 -9.40 -2.55 -12.56
N SER A 74 -8.66 -1.48 -12.24
CA SER A 74 -8.10 -1.27 -10.91
C SER A 74 -9.18 -1.47 -9.85
N ILE A 75 -9.18 -2.60 -9.16
CA ILE A 75 -10.06 -2.84 -8.03
C ILE A 75 -9.69 -1.75 -7.03
N SER A 76 -10.62 -0.84 -6.75
CA SER A 76 -10.35 0.26 -5.83
C SER A 76 -10.01 -0.32 -4.46
N ASN A 77 -9.14 0.32 -3.69
CA ASN A 77 -8.95 -0.03 -2.28
C ASN A 77 -10.30 -0.10 -1.53
N LYS A 78 -11.27 0.72 -1.95
CA LYS A 78 -12.65 0.65 -1.51
C LYS A 78 -13.28 -0.73 -1.77
N ASP A 79 -13.17 -1.25 -2.99
CA ASP A 79 -13.78 -2.51 -3.40
C ASP A 79 -13.15 -3.71 -2.67
N ILE A 80 -11.84 -3.65 -2.43
CA ILE A 80 -11.11 -4.65 -1.64
C ILE A 80 -11.65 -4.69 -0.20
N VAL A 81 -11.76 -3.54 0.46
CA VAL A 81 -12.26 -3.44 1.84
C VAL A 81 -13.71 -3.90 1.94
N VAL A 82 -14.55 -3.51 0.98
CA VAL A 82 -15.96 -3.92 0.92
C VAL A 82 -16.09 -5.44 0.70
N ALA A 83 -15.25 -6.04 -0.14
CA ALA A 83 -15.24 -7.49 -0.37
C ALA A 83 -14.88 -8.26 0.91
N HIS A 84 -13.86 -7.81 1.66
CA HIS A 84 -13.50 -8.42 2.94
C HIS A 84 -14.63 -8.33 3.97
N LEU A 85 -15.25 -7.16 4.13
CA LEU A 85 -16.38 -6.96 5.05
C LEU A 85 -17.58 -7.86 4.71
N ARG A 86 -17.83 -8.12 3.42
CA ARG A 86 -18.91 -9.01 2.98
C ARG A 86 -18.59 -10.49 3.16
N ALA A 87 -17.31 -10.86 3.11
CA ALA A 87 -16.86 -12.24 3.32
C ALA A 87 -16.80 -12.63 4.80
N ASP A 88 -16.77 -11.64 5.70
CA ASP A 88 -16.79 -11.83 7.15
C ASP A 88 -18.14 -12.42 7.62
N ARG A 89 -18.08 -13.52 8.38
CA ARG A 89 -19.24 -14.23 8.92
C ARG A 89 -19.47 -13.97 10.41
N GLU A 90 -18.54 -13.28 11.08
CA GLU A 90 -18.64 -12.95 12.51
C GLU A 90 -19.53 -11.72 12.73
N LEU A 91 -19.57 -10.81 11.76
CA LEU A 91 -20.40 -9.61 11.82
C LEU A 91 -21.82 -9.87 11.34
N ALA A 92 -22.80 -9.25 12.03
CA ALA A 92 -24.17 -9.22 11.55
C ALA A 92 -24.26 -8.46 10.22
N THR A 93 -25.10 -8.95 9.30
CA THR A 93 -25.26 -8.38 7.96
C THR A 93 -25.63 -6.89 7.99
N ASP A 94 -26.44 -6.48 8.97
CA ASP A 94 -26.80 -5.07 9.16
C ASP A 94 -25.60 -4.20 9.54
N THR A 95 -24.70 -4.70 10.40
CA THR A 95 -23.45 -4.01 10.77
C THR A 95 -22.53 -3.87 9.58
N VAL A 96 -22.36 -4.92 8.78
CA VAL A 96 -21.57 -4.90 7.53
C VAL A 96 -22.10 -3.83 6.58
N ASN A 97 -23.41 -3.78 6.37
CA ASN A 97 -24.04 -2.77 5.51
C ASN A 97 -23.84 -1.34 6.03
N MET A 98 -23.84 -1.13 7.35
CA MET A 98 -23.58 0.17 7.96
C MET A 98 -22.13 0.62 7.75
N LEU A 99 -21.17 -0.30 7.91
CA LEU A 99 -19.74 -0.03 7.67
C LEU A 99 -19.47 0.31 6.21
N ILE A 100 -20.08 -0.43 5.26
CA ILE A 100 -19.98 -0.13 3.83
C ILE A 100 -20.50 1.29 3.53
N LYS A 101 -21.65 1.68 4.11
CA LYS A 101 -22.18 3.06 3.95
C LYS A 101 -21.22 4.13 4.47
N MET A 102 -20.56 3.90 5.62
CA MET A 102 -19.57 4.85 6.13
C MET A 102 -18.37 4.98 5.19
N ILE A 103 -17.90 3.86 4.64
CA ILE A 103 -16.83 3.84 3.64
C ILE A 103 -17.28 4.61 2.39
N ASP A 104 -18.48 4.35 1.88
CA ASP A 104 -19.04 5.05 0.73
C ASP A 104 -19.05 6.57 0.92
N LEU A 105 -19.50 7.04 2.10
CA LEU A 105 -19.52 8.46 2.46
C LEU A 105 -18.12 9.07 2.49
N ALA A 106 -17.14 8.36 3.06
CA ALA A 106 -15.76 8.85 3.14
C ALA A 106 -15.12 9.06 1.76
N TYR A 107 -15.45 8.24 0.77
CA TYR A 107 -14.99 8.38 -0.61
C TYR A 107 -15.81 9.37 -1.45
N ALA A 108 -17.06 9.66 -1.04
CA ALA A 108 -17.93 10.61 -1.73
C ALA A 108 -17.58 12.08 -1.42
N THR A 109 -16.92 12.37 -0.30
CA THR A 109 -16.48 13.73 0.10
C THR A 109 -15.24 14.26 -0.63
N LYS A 110 -14.97 13.79 -1.85
CA LYS A 110 -13.81 14.21 -2.65
C LYS A 110 -14.11 15.40 -3.55
#